data_AF-A0A7I2V5D5-F1
#
_entry.id   AF-A0A7I2V5D5-F1
#
_cell.length_a   1.000
_cell.length_b   1.000
_cell.length_c   1.000
_cell.angle_alpha   90.00
_cell.angle_beta   90.00
_cell.angle_gamma   90.00
#
_symmetry.space_group_name_H-M   'P 1'
#
loop_
_entity.id
_entity.type
_entity.pdbx_description
1 polymer ?
#
loop_
_entity_poly.entity_id
_entity_poly.type
_entity_poly.pdbx_seq_one_letter_code
_entity_poly.pdbx_strand_id
1 'polypeptide(L)'
;MAALRALCGFRGVAAQVLRPGAGVRLPIQPSRGVRQWQPDVEWAQQFGGAVMYPSKETAHWKPPPWNDVDPPKDTIVKNITLNFGPQHPAAHGVLRLVMELSGEMVRKCDPHIGLLHRGTEKLIEYKTYLQALPYFDRLDYVSMMCNEQAYSLAVEKLLNIRPPPRAQWIRVLFGEITRLLNHIMAVTTHALDLGAMTPFFWLFEEREKHVL
;
A
#
# COMPACT_ATOMS: atom_id res chain seq x y z
N MET A 1 -8.99 -16.07 -41.54
CA MET A 1 -9.49 -15.58 -42.84
C MET A 1 -8.50 -14.54 -43.33
N ALA A 2 -7.33 -14.85 -43.88
CA ALA A 2 -7.07 -15.69 -45.06
C ALA A 2 -7.82 -15.20 -46.30
N ALA A 3 -7.39 -14.05 -46.84
CA ALA A 3 -7.57 -13.53 -48.21
C ALA A 3 -7.06 -12.08 -48.17
N LEU A 4 -6.17 -11.55 -48.99
CA LEU A 4 -5.74 -11.89 -50.33
C LEU A 4 -4.20 -11.78 -50.42
N ARG A 5 -3.54 -12.92 -50.64
CA ARG A 5 -2.30 -12.97 -51.40
C ARG A 5 -2.71 -13.11 -52.86
N ALA A 6 -2.49 -12.06 -53.65
CA ALA A 6 -2.19 -12.08 -55.08
C ALA A 6 -2.67 -10.77 -55.69
N LEU A 7 -1.72 -9.86 -55.97
CA LEU A 7 -1.47 -9.28 -57.29
C LEU A 7 -0.62 -8.01 -57.12
N CYS A 8 0.24 -7.82 -58.12
CA CYS A 8 1.10 -6.66 -58.34
C CYS A 8 2.40 -6.63 -57.53
N GLY A 9 3.40 -7.31 -58.09
CA GLY A 9 4.79 -7.07 -57.78
C GLY A 9 5.19 -5.66 -58.24
N PHE A 10 5.74 -4.90 -57.31
CA PHE A 10 6.75 -3.89 -57.58
C PHE A 10 7.78 -3.99 -56.48
N ARG A 11 9.02 -4.33 -56.86
CA ARG A 11 10.18 -4.36 -55.98
C ARG A 11 10.44 -2.94 -55.46
N GLY A 12 10.28 -2.75 -54.16
CA GLY A 12 10.76 -1.56 -53.43
C GLY A 12 11.31 -2.02 -52.09
N VAL A 13 12.63 -2.11 -51.98
CA VAL A 13 13.33 -2.47 -50.74
C VAL A 13 13.25 -1.27 -49.79
N ALA A 14 12.21 -1.22 -48.95
CA ALA A 14 12.04 -0.18 -47.95
C ALA A 14 11.40 -0.76 -46.68
N ALA A 15 12.09 -1.69 -46.01
CA ALA A 15 11.77 -2.09 -44.64
C ALA A 15 12.91 -2.95 -44.07
N GLN A 16 13.97 -2.33 -43.55
CA GLN A 16 14.87 -3.02 -42.62
C GLN A 16 15.54 -2.02 -41.65
N VAL A 17 14.79 -1.68 -40.61
CA VAL A 17 15.19 -1.73 -39.20
C VAL A 17 16.62 -1.23 -38.88
N LEU A 18 16.72 0.02 -38.40
CA LEU A 18 17.91 0.55 -37.76
C LEU A 18 17.85 0.24 -36.25
N ARG A 19 18.76 -0.61 -35.79
CA ARG A 19 19.06 -0.89 -34.37
C ARG A 19 19.90 0.24 -33.76
N PRO A 20 19.83 0.46 -32.42
CA PRO A 20 20.68 1.43 -31.75
C PRO A 20 22.14 0.94 -31.75
N GLY A 21 23.07 1.81 -32.16
CA GLY A 21 24.49 1.51 -32.36
C GLY A 21 24.95 1.51 -33.83
N ALA A 22 24.02 1.66 -34.79
CA ALA A 22 24.38 1.90 -36.18
C ALA A 22 24.74 3.37 -36.38
N GLY A 23 26.05 3.67 -36.43
CA GLY A 23 26.52 4.91 -37.05
C GLY A 23 25.92 5.06 -38.44
N VAL A 24 25.79 6.32 -38.90
CA VAL A 24 25.23 6.69 -40.21
C VAL A 24 25.63 5.64 -41.26
N ARG A 25 24.66 4.82 -41.72
CA ARG A 25 24.90 3.93 -42.85
C ARG A 25 25.03 4.82 -44.08
N LEU A 26 26.27 5.20 -44.38
CA LEU A 26 26.63 5.81 -45.64
C LEU A 26 26.17 4.88 -46.78
N PRO A 27 25.73 5.44 -47.91
CA PRO A 27 25.52 4.63 -49.10
C PRO A 27 26.82 3.87 -49.42
N ILE A 28 26.65 2.62 -49.84
CA ILE A 28 27.71 1.71 -50.31
C ILE A 28 28.72 2.52 -51.15
N GLN A 29 30.00 2.49 -50.79
CA GLN A 29 31.06 3.14 -51.58
C GLN A 29 30.89 2.75 -53.06
N PRO A 30 30.79 3.73 -53.99
CA PRO A 30 30.56 3.42 -55.39
C PRO A 30 31.73 2.57 -55.91
N SER A 31 31.38 1.52 -56.64
CA SER A 31 32.32 0.66 -57.37
C SER A 31 33.33 1.53 -58.13
N ARG A 32 34.62 1.28 -57.88
CA ARG A 32 35.79 1.93 -58.50
C ARG A 32 35.52 2.22 -59.98
N GLY A 33 35.30 3.50 -60.34
CA GLY A 33 35.01 3.90 -61.73
C GLY A 33 34.54 5.33 -61.94
N VAL A 34 34.05 6.03 -60.90
CA VAL A 34 33.68 7.45 -61.00
C VAL A 34 34.88 8.33 -60.62
N ARG A 35 35.29 9.27 -61.49
CA ARG A 35 36.47 10.16 -61.30
C ARG A 35 36.19 11.36 -60.38
N GLN A 36 34.92 11.62 -60.06
CA GLN A 36 34.52 12.76 -59.25
C GLN A 36 34.77 12.46 -57.76
N TRP A 37 35.39 13.41 -57.06
CA TRP A 37 35.63 13.31 -55.63
C TRP A 37 34.31 13.15 -54.86
N GLN A 38 34.30 12.24 -53.89
CA GLN A 38 33.18 12.01 -52.98
C GLN A 38 33.67 12.22 -51.54
N PRO A 39 32.84 12.81 -50.66
CA PRO A 39 33.13 12.89 -49.25
C PRO A 39 33.48 11.55 -48.63
N ASP A 40 34.57 11.51 -47.88
CA ASP A 40 34.93 10.40 -47.00
C ASP A 40 34.24 10.53 -45.63
N VAL A 41 34.44 9.51 -44.78
CA VAL A 41 33.83 9.48 -43.43
C VAL A 41 34.33 10.64 -42.57
N GLU A 42 35.60 11.04 -42.74
CA GLU A 42 36.21 12.16 -42.02
C GLU A 42 35.56 13.49 -42.43
N TRP A 43 35.36 13.74 -43.73
CA TRP A 43 34.62 14.90 -44.22
C TRP A 43 33.21 14.96 -43.65
N ALA A 44 32.48 13.83 -43.61
CA ALA A 44 31.11 13.81 -43.11
C ALA A 44 31.02 14.08 -41.59
N GLN A 45 32.00 13.63 -40.80
CA GLN A 45 32.03 13.85 -39.35
C GLN A 45 32.26 15.32 -38.97
N GLN A 46 32.95 16.10 -39.81
CA GLN A 46 33.15 17.54 -39.60
C GLN A 46 31.82 18.33 -39.56
N PHE A 47 30.78 17.85 -40.26
CA PHE A 47 29.44 18.47 -40.28
C PHE A 47 28.45 17.86 -39.28
N GLY A 48 28.85 16.80 -38.57
CA GLY A 48 27.97 16.06 -37.64
C GLY A 48 28.06 16.50 -36.18
N GLY A 49 28.91 17.48 -35.86
CA GLY A 49 29.06 18.02 -34.51
C GLY A 49 27.91 18.96 -34.10
N ALA A 50 27.85 19.32 -32.82
CA ALA A 50 26.87 20.32 -32.34
C ALA A 50 27.14 21.73 -32.90
N VAL A 51 28.39 22.05 -33.22
CA VAL A 51 28.83 23.33 -33.79
C VAL A 51 29.85 23.10 -34.91
N MET A 52 29.87 24.01 -35.88
CA MET A 52 30.77 23.94 -37.04
C MET A 52 32.25 24.20 -36.68
N TYR A 53 32.51 25.07 -35.71
CA TYR A 53 33.85 25.45 -35.26
C TYR A 53 33.98 25.27 -33.74
N PRO A 54 34.54 24.14 -33.26
CA PRO A 54 34.68 23.89 -31.83
C PRO A 54 35.71 24.82 -31.17
N SER A 55 35.30 25.56 -30.14
CA SER A 55 36.18 26.33 -29.26
C SER A 55 36.33 25.64 -27.89
N LYS A 56 37.24 26.14 -27.03
CA LYS A 56 37.36 25.65 -25.64
C LYS A 56 36.06 25.82 -24.85
N GLU A 57 35.24 26.80 -25.21
CA GLU A 57 33.95 27.07 -24.58
C GLU A 57 32.87 26.11 -25.05
N THR A 58 32.82 25.78 -26.35
CA THR A 58 31.75 24.94 -26.93
C THR A 58 32.01 23.43 -26.83
N ALA A 59 33.13 23.01 -26.22
CA ALA A 59 33.52 21.60 -26.12
C ALA A 59 32.53 20.72 -25.34
N HIS A 60 31.69 21.32 -24.48
CA HIS A 60 30.70 20.60 -23.67
C HIS A 60 29.37 20.36 -24.41
N TRP A 61 29.16 20.96 -25.58
CA TRP A 61 27.92 20.82 -26.34
C TRP A 61 27.91 19.49 -27.09
N LYS A 62 26.95 18.63 -26.73
CA LYS A 62 26.68 17.38 -27.44
C LYS A 62 25.62 17.63 -28.50
N PRO A 63 25.64 16.92 -29.65
CA PRO A 63 24.56 17.01 -30.61
C PRO A 63 23.24 16.58 -29.92
N PRO A 64 22.10 17.19 -30.29
CA PRO A 64 20.82 16.82 -29.72
C PRO A 64 20.50 15.35 -30.01
N PRO A 65 19.68 14.71 -29.17
CA PRO A 65 19.22 13.35 -29.45
C PRO A 65 18.38 13.36 -30.74
N TRP A 66 18.48 12.30 -31.55
CA TRP A 66 17.83 12.21 -32.86
C TRP A 66 16.30 12.34 -32.85
N ASN A 67 15.67 12.09 -31.69
CA ASN A 67 14.24 12.21 -31.48
C ASN A 67 13.83 13.55 -30.86
N ASP A 68 14.78 14.48 -30.65
CA ASP A 68 14.61 15.77 -29.98
C ASP A 68 13.95 15.67 -28.59
N VAL A 69 13.98 14.49 -27.97
CA VAL A 69 13.45 14.23 -26.64
C VAL A 69 14.62 13.86 -25.74
N ASP A 70 14.95 14.78 -24.85
CA ASP A 70 15.88 14.50 -23.76
C ASP A 70 15.34 13.33 -22.91
N PRO A 71 16.22 12.43 -22.42
CA PRO A 71 15.77 11.37 -21.54
C PRO A 71 15.05 12.01 -20.34
N PRO A 72 13.83 11.53 -20.00
CA PRO A 72 13.08 12.12 -18.92
C PRO A 72 13.94 12.06 -17.66
N LYS A 73 14.16 13.22 -17.05
CA LYS A 73 14.73 13.26 -15.71
C LYS A 73 13.60 12.83 -14.79
N ASP A 74 13.65 11.59 -14.32
CA ASP A 74 12.73 11.08 -13.32
C ASP A 74 12.96 11.81 -11.99
N THR A 75 12.53 13.06 -11.90
CA THR A 75 12.28 13.73 -10.63
C THR A 75 11.05 13.08 -10.03
N ILE A 76 11.24 11.91 -9.44
CA ILE A 76 10.21 11.18 -8.70
C ILE A 76 9.70 12.14 -7.63
N VAL A 77 8.43 12.55 -7.77
CA VAL A 77 7.71 13.27 -6.72
C VAL A 77 7.75 12.36 -5.50
N LYS A 78 8.50 12.75 -4.47
CA LYS A 78 8.65 11.94 -3.27
C LYS A 78 7.28 11.83 -2.61
N ASN A 79 6.82 10.59 -2.42
CA ASN A 79 5.63 10.32 -1.63
C ASN A 79 5.83 10.89 -0.22
N ILE A 80 4.79 11.51 0.31
CA ILE A 80 4.85 12.13 1.64
C ILE A 80 4.62 11.02 2.66
N THR A 81 5.58 10.85 3.57
CA THR A 81 5.42 9.96 4.72
C THR A 81 4.80 10.74 5.87
N LEU A 82 3.56 10.41 6.25
CA LEU A 82 2.86 11.01 7.38
C LEU A 82 2.77 10.00 8.53
N ASN A 83 3.13 10.45 9.73
CA ASN A 83 3.03 9.65 10.94
C ASN A 83 1.79 10.09 11.73
N PHE A 84 0.77 9.25 11.73
CA PHE A 84 -0.38 9.39 12.59
C PHE A 84 0.00 8.91 13.99
N GLY A 85 0.20 9.86 14.90
CA GLY A 85 0.72 9.60 16.23
C GLY A 85 -0.31 8.96 17.18
N PRO A 86 0.15 8.38 18.31
CA PRO A 86 -0.72 7.67 19.26
C PRO A 86 -1.69 8.56 20.03
N GLN A 87 -1.52 9.88 19.99
CA GLN A 87 -2.35 10.85 20.70
C GLN A 87 -3.56 11.30 19.89
N HIS A 88 -3.70 10.86 18.64
CA HIS A 88 -4.79 11.29 17.79
C HIS A 88 -6.13 10.70 18.26
N PRO A 89 -7.21 11.51 18.42
CA PRO A 89 -8.49 11.04 18.94
C PRO A 89 -9.11 9.89 18.14
N ALA A 90 -8.99 9.92 16.80
CA ALA A 90 -9.48 8.85 15.93
C ALA A 90 -8.66 7.52 15.99
N ALA A 91 -7.64 7.42 16.86
CA ALA A 91 -6.92 6.17 17.09
C ALA A 91 -7.65 5.21 18.05
N HIS A 92 -8.75 5.65 18.70
CA HIS A 92 -9.56 4.88 19.68
C HIS A 92 -8.72 4.00 20.61
N GLY A 93 -7.77 4.64 21.28
CA GLY A 93 -6.75 3.95 22.07
C GLY A 93 -5.38 4.41 21.62
N VAL A 94 -4.46 3.45 21.47
CA VAL A 94 -3.05 3.76 21.20
C VAL A 94 -2.62 3.03 19.94
N LEU A 95 -2.73 3.71 18.80
CA LEU A 95 -2.32 3.21 17.49
C LEU A 95 -1.41 4.22 16.81
N ARG A 96 -0.31 3.73 16.21
CA ARG A 96 0.57 4.53 15.36
C ARG A 96 0.45 4.02 13.93
N LEU A 97 0.06 4.90 13.00
CA LEU A 97 -0.01 4.57 11.57
C LEU A 97 1.04 5.38 10.82
N VAL A 98 1.97 4.71 10.14
CA VAL A 98 2.89 5.35 9.20
C VAL A 98 2.30 5.20 7.81
N MET A 99 1.89 6.30 7.21
CA MET A 99 1.21 6.32 5.91
C MET A 99 2.11 6.94 4.86
N GLU A 100 2.23 6.28 3.71
CA GLU A 100 2.83 6.82 2.50
C GLU A 100 1.71 7.35 1.60
N LEU A 101 1.70 8.65 1.39
CA LEU A 101 0.65 9.36 0.67
C LEU A 101 1.17 9.82 -0.70
N SER A 102 0.30 9.68 -1.70
CA SER A 102 0.46 10.26 -3.03
C SER A 102 -0.68 11.26 -3.23
N GLY A 103 -0.45 12.50 -2.80
CA GLY A 103 -1.53 13.49 -2.64
C GLY A 103 -2.50 13.07 -1.53
N GLU A 104 -3.79 12.97 -1.87
CA GLU A 104 -4.85 12.53 -0.95
C GLU A 104 -5.00 11.00 -0.89
N MET A 105 -4.37 10.28 -1.83
CA MET A 105 -4.50 8.83 -1.92
C MET A 105 -3.43 8.11 -1.09
N VAL A 106 -3.86 7.14 -0.29
CA VAL A 106 -2.95 6.27 0.48
C VAL A 106 -2.34 5.24 -0.47
N ARG A 107 -1.00 5.22 -0.57
CA ARG A 107 -0.24 4.19 -1.30
C ARG A 107 0.03 2.99 -0.40
N LYS A 108 0.46 3.25 0.83
CA LYS A 108 0.83 2.24 1.82
C LYS A 108 0.50 2.75 3.22
N CYS A 109 0.06 1.86 4.09
CA CYS A 109 -0.15 2.14 5.51
C CYS A 109 0.45 1.01 6.33
N ASP A 110 1.40 1.36 7.21
CA ASP A 110 2.05 0.43 8.12
C ASP A 110 1.53 0.70 9.55
N PRO A 111 0.62 -0.15 10.07
CA PRO A 111 0.14 -0.04 11.44
C PRO A 111 1.15 -0.62 12.43
N HIS A 112 1.73 0.24 13.26
CA HIS A 112 2.57 -0.17 14.38
C HIS A 112 1.71 -0.45 15.62
N ILE A 113 1.51 -1.73 15.91
CA ILE A 113 0.75 -2.23 17.05
C ILE A 113 1.73 -2.68 18.16
N GLY A 114 1.23 -2.82 19.39
CA GLY A 114 2.02 -3.33 20.54
C GLY A 114 2.25 -2.30 21.65
N LEU A 115 1.79 -1.06 21.47
CA LEU A 115 1.87 -0.01 22.49
C LEU A 115 1.04 -0.36 23.75
N LEU A 116 0.03 -1.22 23.61
CA LEU A 116 -0.76 -1.79 24.71
C LEU A 116 -0.43 -3.27 25.00
N HIS A 117 0.69 -3.78 24.49
CA HIS A 117 1.11 -5.14 24.82
C HIS A 117 1.53 -5.24 26.30
N ARG A 118 0.81 -6.06 27.05
CA ARG A 118 0.98 -6.23 28.51
C ARG A 118 1.54 -7.60 28.90
N GLY A 119 1.94 -8.43 27.94
CA GLY A 119 2.44 -9.79 28.19
C GLY A 119 1.44 -10.68 28.93
N THR A 120 0.13 -10.52 28.68
CA THR A 120 -0.95 -11.19 29.42
C THR A 120 -0.86 -12.71 29.36
N GLU A 121 -0.54 -13.28 28.20
CA GLU A 121 -0.36 -14.73 28.01
C GLU A 121 0.76 -15.27 28.91
N LYS A 122 1.87 -14.54 29.02
CA LYS A 122 2.99 -14.92 29.89
C LYS A 122 2.62 -14.88 31.36
N LEU A 123 1.80 -13.90 31.77
CA LEU A 123 1.32 -13.81 33.16
C LEU A 123 0.33 -14.93 33.50
N ILE A 124 -0.44 -15.42 32.52
CA ILE A 124 -1.37 -16.53 32.70
C ILE A 124 -0.62 -17.83 32.98
N GLU A 125 0.55 -18.06 32.37
CA GLU A 125 1.38 -19.26 32.63
C GLU A 125 1.77 -19.43 34.11
N TYR A 126 1.94 -18.33 34.84
CA TYR A 126 2.34 -18.36 36.25
C TYR A 126 1.15 -18.38 37.22
N LYS A 127 -0.09 -18.45 36.72
CA LYS A 127 -1.32 -18.33 37.52
C LYS A 127 -2.23 -19.53 37.37
N THR A 128 -3.03 -19.79 38.40
CA THR A 128 -4.04 -20.86 38.34
C THR A 128 -5.23 -20.44 37.47
N TYR A 129 -6.02 -21.41 37.00
CA TYR A 129 -7.14 -21.16 36.10
C TYR A 129 -8.14 -20.11 36.62
N LEU A 130 -8.44 -20.11 37.92
CA LEU A 130 -9.32 -19.11 38.54
C LEU A 130 -8.64 -17.73 38.66
N GLN A 131 -7.34 -17.68 38.95
CA GLN A 131 -6.58 -16.43 39.01
C GLN A 131 -6.34 -15.82 37.63
N ALA A 132 -6.37 -16.63 36.57
CA ALA A 132 -6.23 -16.21 35.19
C ALA A 132 -7.51 -15.60 34.60
N LEU A 133 -8.68 -15.93 35.16
CA LEU A 133 -9.99 -15.50 34.65
C LEU A 133 -10.12 -13.98 34.46
N PRO A 134 -9.73 -13.11 35.42
CA PRO A 134 -9.85 -11.65 35.26
C PRO A 134 -8.93 -11.03 34.20
N TYR A 135 -8.00 -11.79 33.62
CA TYR A 135 -7.22 -11.29 32.48
C TYR A 135 -8.05 -11.27 31.20
N PHE A 136 -8.98 -12.20 31.03
CA PHE A 136 -9.81 -12.30 29.83
C PHE A 136 -10.81 -11.14 29.72
N ASP A 137 -11.35 -10.63 30.84
CA ASP A 137 -12.16 -9.41 30.88
C ASP A 137 -11.44 -8.17 30.33
N ARG A 138 -10.12 -8.14 30.48
CA ARG A 138 -9.29 -6.98 30.17
C ARG A 138 -8.65 -7.04 28.78
N LEU A 139 -8.88 -8.12 28.03
CA LEU A 139 -8.42 -8.26 26.65
C LEU A 139 -9.30 -7.41 25.73
N ASP A 140 -10.57 -7.78 25.58
CA ASP A 140 -11.59 -6.89 25.04
C ASP A 140 -12.41 -6.32 26.21
N TYR A 141 -12.04 -5.10 26.58
CA TYR A 141 -12.61 -4.37 27.71
C TYR A 141 -14.03 -3.88 27.48
N VAL A 142 -14.59 -4.04 26.28
CA VAL A 142 -16.00 -3.72 25.99
C VAL A 142 -16.88 -4.96 26.17
N SER A 143 -16.36 -6.16 25.92
CA SER A 143 -17.13 -7.42 25.94
C SER A 143 -16.74 -8.41 27.05
N MET A 144 -16.64 -7.92 28.29
CA MET A 144 -16.20 -8.68 29.47
C MET A 144 -16.82 -10.09 29.63
N MET A 145 -18.15 -10.23 29.76
CA MET A 145 -18.79 -11.55 29.94
C MET A 145 -18.55 -12.52 28.78
N CYS A 146 -18.44 -12.03 27.54
CA CYS A 146 -18.22 -12.89 26.38
C CYS A 146 -16.83 -13.53 26.43
N ASN A 147 -15.83 -12.78 26.89
CA ASN A 147 -14.47 -13.28 27.04
C ASN A 147 -14.36 -14.30 28.19
N GLU A 148 -14.99 -14.02 29.33
CA GLU A 148 -15.08 -14.99 30.43
C GLU A 148 -15.82 -16.26 30.01
N GLN A 149 -16.90 -16.13 29.25
CA GLN A 149 -17.66 -17.26 28.73
C GLN A 149 -16.79 -18.11 27.79
N ALA A 150 -16.04 -17.49 26.87
CA ALA A 150 -15.14 -18.20 25.96
C ALA A 150 -14.05 -18.98 26.74
N TYR A 151 -13.45 -18.35 27.75
CA TYR A 151 -12.47 -18.99 28.61
C TYR A 151 -13.08 -20.13 29.43
N SER A 152 -14.25 -19.89 30.05
CA SER A 152 -14.97 -20.90 30.84
C SER A 152 -15.35 -22.12 29.99
N LEU A 153 -15.83 -21.91 28.76
CA LEU A 153 -16.15 -23.00 27.84
C LEU A 153 -14.91 -23.80 27.44
N ALA A 154 -13.74 -23.15 27.26
CA ALA A 154 -12.49 -23.85 26.99
C ALA A 154 -12.08 -24.73 28.19
N VAL A 155 -12.15 -24.21 29.41
CA VAL A 155 -11.84 -24.95 30.64
C VAL A 155 -12.84 -26.09 30.88
N GLU A 156 -14.14 -25.83 30.72
CA GLU A 156 -15.20 -26.86 30.87
C GLU A 156 -15.04 -28.00 29.86
N LYS A 157 -14.62 -27.67 28.62
CA LYS A 157 -14.34 -28.66 27.57
C LYS A 157 -13.12 -29.52 27.91
N LEU A 158 -12.06 -28.93 28.46
CA LEU A 158 -10.88 -29.68 28.91
C LEU A 158 -11.21 -30.61 30.09
N LEU A 159 -12.09 -30.16 30.99
CA LEU A 159 -12.54 -30.94 32.15
C LEU A 159 -13.66 -31.95 31.82
N ASN A 160 -14.23 -31.90 30.61
CA ASN A 160 -15.39 -32.69 30.19
C ASN A 160 -16.61 -32.57 31.13
N ILE A 161 -16.87 -31.35 31.63
CA ILE A 161 -18.00 -31.07 32.52
C ILE A 161 -19.06 -30.28 31.77
N ARG A 162 -20.34 -30.55 32.07
CA ARG A 162 -21.46 -29.76 31.54
C ARG A 162 -22.04 -28.84 32.62
N PRO A 163 -22.13 -27.52 32.40
CA PRO A 163 -22.77 -26.61 33.33
C PRO A 163 -24.29 -26.86 33.40
N PRO A 164 -24.95 -26.62 34.54
CA PRO A 164 -26.38 -26.86 34.71
C PRO A 164 -27.22 -25.99 33.75
N PRO A 165 -28.42 -26.44 33.31
CA PRO A 165 -29.23 -25.71 32.33
C PRO A 165 -29.49 -24.25 32.71
N ARG A 166 -29.74 -23.96 33.99
CA ARG A 166 -29.92 -22.59 34.49
C ARG A 166 -28.71 -21.70 34.20
N ALA A 167 -27.49 -22.20 34.39
CA ALA A 167 -26.27 -21.44 34.11
C ALA A 167 -26.10 -21.16 32.61
N GLN A 168 -26.50 -22.10 31.75
CA GLN A 168 -26.46 -21.92 30.29
C GLN A 168 -27.37 -20.77 29.84
N TRP A 169 -28.61 -20.73 30.34
CA TRP A 169 -29.56 -19.66 30.05
C TRP A 169 -29.07 -18.28 30.54
N ILE A 170 -28.53 -18.22 31.75
CA ILE A 170 -27.97 -16.97 32.30
C ILE A 170 -26.79 -16.49 31.44
N ARG A 171 -25.89 -17.37 31.03
CA ARG A 171 -24.76 -17.02 30.16
C ARG A 171 -25.21 -16.47 28.81
N VAL A 172 -26.20 -17.10 28.18
CA VAL A 172 -26.75 -16.61 26.91
C VAL A 172 -27.41 -15.24 27.09
N LEU A 173 -28.21 -15.05 28.15
CA LEU A 173 -28.84 -13.76 28.44
C LEU A 173 -27.80 -12.64 28.61
N PHE A 174 -26.80 -12.84 29.46
CA PHE A 174 -25.74 -11.85 29.66
C PHE A 174 -24.84 -11.68 28.43
N GLY A 175 -24.58 -12.74 27.67
CA GLY A 175 -23.84 -12.66 26.42
C GLY A 175 -24.53 -11.78 25.38
N GLU A 176 -25.87 -11.85 25.28
CA GLU A 176 -26.63 -10.98 24.38
C GLU A 176 -26.71 -9.53 24.89
N ILE A 177 -26.81 -9.30 26.20
CA ILE A 177 -26.68 -7.95 26.78
C ILE A 177 -25.30 -7.36 26.43
N THR A 178 -24.22 -8.11 26.66
CA THR A 178 -22.87 -7.68 26.33
C THR A 178 -22.69 -7.45 24.83
N ARG A 179 -23.35 -8.23 23.97
CA ARG A 179 -23.39 -8.01 22.52
C ARG A 179 -24.00 -6.65 22.19
N LEU A 180 -25.16 -6.31 22.78
CA LEU A 180 -25.81 -5.01 22.57
C LEU A 180 -24.90 -3.86 23.01
N LEU A 181 -24.27 -3.97 24.19
CA LEU A 181 -23.34 -2.96 24.69
C LEU A 181 -22.13 -2.76 23.77
N ASN A 182 -21.60 -3.85 23.20
CA ASN A 182 -20.49 -3.78 22.26
C ASN A 182 -20.89 -3.09 20.95
N HIS A 183 -22.07 -3.41 20.41
CA HIS A 183 -22.55 -2.77 19.18
C HIS A 183 -22.87 -1.29 19.40
N ILE A 184 -23.45 -0.93 20.54
CA ILE A 184 -23.67 0.46 20.93
C ILE A 184 -22.34 1.21 20.94
N MET A 185 -21.32 0.67 21.61
CA MET A 185 -19.98 1.28 21.64
C MET A 185 -19.42 1.43 20.22
N ALA A 186 -19.41 0.36 19.43
CA ALA A 186 -18.84 0.36 18.07
C ALA A 186 -19.52 1.37 17.14
N VAL A 187 -20.85 1.44 17.14
CA VAL A 187 -21.60 2.37 16.26
C VAL A 187 -21.42 3.81 16.73
N THR A 188 -21.47 4.06 18.03
CA THR A 188 -21.38 5.42 18.57
C THR A 188 -19.98 6.02 18.43
N THR A 189 -18.93 5.25 18.68
CA THR A 189 -17.55 5.72 18.49
C THR A 189 -17.22 5.91 17.02
N HIS A 190 -17.72 5.03 16.15
CA HIS A 190 -17.57 5.21 14.70
C HIS A 190 -18.30 6.46 14.20
N ALA A 191 -19.53 6.70 14.66
CA ALA A 191 -20.27 7.91 14.34
C ALA A 191 -19.54 9.17 14.84
N LEU A 192 -18.93 9.10 16.02
CA LEU A 192 -18.14 10.20 16.59
C LEU A 192 -16.93 10.54 15.73
N ASP A 193 -16.21 9.55 15.20
CA ASP A 193 -15.07 9.79 14.29
C ASP A 193 -15.47 10.46 12.99
N LEU A 194 -16.66 10.13 12.48
CA LEU A 194 -17.23 10.77 11.29
C LEU A 194 -17.77 12.18 11.57
N GLY A 195 -17.87 12.58 12.85
CA GLY A 195 -18.29 13.89 13.32
C GLY A 195 -19.71 13.96 13.90
N ALA A 196 -20.45 12.85 13.96
CA ALA A 196 -21.79 12.80 14.56
C ALA A 196 -21.71 12.61 16.08
N MET A 197 -21.66 13.72 16.81
CA MET A 197 -21.50 13.73 18.28
C MET A 197 -22.76 13.39 19.07
N THR A 198 -23.96 13.70 18.56
CA THR A 198 -25.22 13.53 19.29
C THR A 198 -25.61 12.08 19.60
N PRO A 199 -25.50 11.08 18.68
CA PRO A 199 -25.89 9.70 18.99
C PRO A 199 -24.99 9.06 20.05
N PHE A 200 -23.75 9.54 20.19
CA PHE A 200 -22.82 9.06 21.21
C PHE A 200 -23.38 9.29 22.62
N PHE A 201 -23.84 10.51 22.93
CA PHE A 201 -24.37 10.82 24.25
C PHE A 201 -25.68 10.10 24.57
N TRP A 202 -26.60 9.97 23.59
CA TRP A 202 -27.88 9.30 23.81
C TRP A 202 -27.72 7.81 24.12
N LEU A 203 -26.88 7.12 23.35
CA LEU A 203 -26.71 5.68 23.52
C LEU A 203 -25.77 5.34 24.68
N PHE A 204 -24.93 6.26 25.13
CA PHE A 204 -24.15 6.07 26.37
C PHE A 204 -25.05 6.09 27.62
N GLU A 205 -26.15 6.85 27.61
CA GLU A 205 -27.15 6.78 28.70
C GLU A 205 -27.76 5.37 28.79
N GLU A 206 -28.16 4.79 27.66
CA GLU A 206 -28.69 3.42 27.62
C GLU A 206 -27.63 2.38 28.03
N ARG A 207 -26.37 2.60 27.64
CA ARG A 207 -25.26 1.75 28.07
C ARG A 207 -25.09 1.78 29.60
N GLU A 208 -25.24 2.95 30.22
CA GLU A 208 -25.09 3.11 31.66
C GLU A 208 -26.21 2.39 32.44
N LYS A 209 -27.46 2.42 31.94
CA LYS A 209 -28.61 1.68 32.51
C LYS A 209 -28.44 0.16 32.53
N HIS A 210 -27.61 -0.38 31.65
CA HIS A 210 -27.33 -1.82 31.59
C HIS A 210 -26.10 -2.24 32.40
N VAL A 211 -25.28 -1.27 32.83
CA VAL A 211 -24.05 -1.49 33.60
C VAL A 211 -24.27 -1.23 35.09
N LEU A 212 -25.14 -0.28 35.45
CA LEU A 212 -25.61 0.00 36.82
C LEU A 212 -26.78 -0.91 37.22
#